data_AF-A0A8T4Y1A9-F1
#
_entry.id   AF-A0A8T4Y1A9-F1
#
_cell.length_a   1.000
_cell.length_b   1.000
_cell.length_c   1.000
_cell.angle_alpha   90.00
_cell.angle_beta   90.00
_cell.angle_gamma   90.00
#
_symmetry.space_group_name_H-M   'P 1'
#
loop_
_entity.id
_entity.type
_entity.pdbx_description
1 polymer ?
#
loop_
_entity_poly.entity_id
_entity_poly.type
_entity_poly.pdbx_seq_one_letter_code
_entity_poly.pdbx_strand_id
1 'polypeptide(L)'
;CDIIDFSVDANIEDQQLTAKYLIREVVNHAIKCRTTGDFATVFVIEEAQYFVPEKGLKIEVGNPEKTGVDKQIIEAISQAGGYNVGFIIVTQRPAYISKSIISQCNTIAAFRLMAGNDQEAIIKYSEYGSERMSDYLPGLADHEALIWGMASPVPFPVTVEIDVKDYPSKTGVTAKVSWERMKIKTSSLKIQH
;
A
#
# COMPACT_ATOMS: atom_id res chain seq x y z
N CYS A 1 -5.81 17.95 6.07
CA CYS A 1 -5.40 16.68 5.46
C CYS A 1 -6.20 16.58 4.19
N ASP A 2 -5.60 16.98 3.07
CA ASP A 2 -6.27 16.93 1.78
C ASP A 2 -6.07 15.54 1.21
N ILE A 3 -7.15 14.74 1.19
CA ILE A 3 -7.14 13.40 0.61
C ILE A 3 -7.46 13.57 -0.87
N ILE A 4 -6.49 13.29 -1.74
CA ILE A 4 -6.71 13.23 -3.18
C ILE A 4 -7.02 11.78 -3.53
N ASP A 5 -8.30 11.48 -3.78
CA ASP A 5 -8.79 10.14 -4.11
C ASP A 5 -8.77 9.92 -5.63
N PHE A 6 -7.95 8.97 -6.10
CA PHE A 6 -7.88 8.56 -7.50
C PHE A 6 -8.86 7.44 -7.87
N SER A 7 -9.72 6.98 -6.94
CA SER A 7 -10.65 5.86 -7.15
C SER A 7 -11.75 6.13 -8.18
N VAL A 8 -11.82 7.33 -8.75
CA VAL A 8 -12.78 7.73 -9.79
C VAL A 8 -12.37 7.22 -11.17
N ASP A 9 -11.06 7.07 -11.42
CA ASP A 9 -10.54 6.59 -12.71
C ASP A 9 -10.41 5.07 -12.73
N ALA A 10 -11.11 4.42 -13.66
CA ALA A 10 -11.03 2.97 -13.85
C ALA A 10 -9.76 2.53 -14.59
N ASN A 11 -9.01 3.48 -15.20
CA ASN A 11 -7.79 3.19 -15.94
C ASN A 11 -6.56 3.39 -15.06
N ILE A 12 -5.94 2.27 -14.69
CA ILE A 12 -4.72 2.24 -13.90
C ILE A 12 -3.53 2.95 -14.59
N GLU A 13 -3.41 2.96 -15.92
CA GLU A 13 -2.31 3.67 -16.59
C GLU A 13 -2.42 5.19 -16.40
N ASP A 14 -3.65 5.72 -16.41
CA ASP A 14 -3.91 7.14 -16.18
C ASP A 14 -3.66 7.52 -14.71
N GLN A 15 -4.03 6.63 -13.78
CA GLN A 15 -3.68 6.77 -12.37
C GLN A 15 -2.16 6.78 -12.16
N GLN A 16 -1.42 5.89 -12.83
CA GLN A 16 0.05 5.84 -12.77
C GLN A 16 0.70 7.13 -13.30
N LEU A 17 0.22 7.65 -14.44
CA LEU A 17 0.71 8.92 -14.99
C LEU A 17 0.42 10.10 -14.05
N THR A 18 -0.78 10.13 -13.47
CA THR A 18 -1.20 11.17 -12.54
C THR A 18 -0.37 11.12 -11.25
N ALA A 19 -0.21 9.94 -10.66
CA ALA A 19 0.62 9.72 -9.47
C ALA A 19 2.07 10.16 -9.72
N LYS A 20 2.65 9.78 -10.86
CA LYS A 20 3.99 10.22 -11.27
C LYS A 20 4.09 11.74 -11.33
N TYR A 21 3.14 12.39 -12.00
CA TYR A 21 3.14 13.85 -12.15
C TYR A 21 3.04 14.54 -10.78
N LEU A 22 2.10 14.13 -9.94
CA LEU A 22 1.87 14.73 -8.63
C LEU A 22 3.04 14.55 -7.67
N ILE A 23 3.58 13.33 -7.57
CA ILE A 23 4.76 13.06 -6.74
C ILE A 23 5.91 13.97 -7.18
N ARG A 24 6.16 14.07 -8.49
CA ARG A 24 7.23 14.92 -9.01
C ARG A 24 7.03 16.39 -8.68
N GLU A 25 5.84 16.94 -8.92
CA GLU A 25 5.56 18.36 -8.65
C GLU A 25 5.62 18.69 -7.17
N VAL A 26 5.07 17.84 -6.30
CA VAL A 26 5.10 18.03 -4.84
C VAL A 26 6.52 17.92 -4.30
N VAL A 27 7.30 16.93 -4.73
CA VAL A 27 8.71 16.80 -4.32
C VAL A 27 9.51 18.02 -4.79
N ASN A 28 9.32 18.48 -6.02
CA ASN A 28 9.97 19.69 -6.53
C ASN A 28 9.57 20.94 -5.74
N HIS A 29 8.30 21.05 -5.34
CA HIS A 29 7.82 22.14 -4.50
C HIS A 29 8.43 22.09 -3.10
N ALA A 30 8.47 20.91 -2.48
CA ALA A 30 9.09 20.69 -1.17
C ALA A 30 10.59 21.07 -1.17
N ILE A 31 11.32 20.72 -2.23
CA ILE A 31 12.73 21.10 -2.41
C ILE A 31 12.90 22.62 -2.44
N LYS A 32 11.99 23.34 -3.12
CA LYS A 32 12.02 24.82 -3.18
C LYS A 32 11.70 25.45 -1.82
N CYS A 33 10.83 24.84 -1.03
CA CYS A 33 10.43 25.32 0.30
C CYS A 33 11.38 24.86 1.43
N ARG A 34 12.48 24.18 1.10
CA ARG A 34 13.43 23.67 2.10
C ARG A 34 13.97 24.76 3.04
N THR A 35 14.16 25.97 2.54
CA THR A 35 14.71 27.08 3.32
C THR A 35 13.69 27.71 4.26
N THR A 36 12.40 27.63 3.93
CA THR A 36 11.29 28.18 4.73
C THR A 36 10.75 27.17 5.74
N GLY A 37 10.84 25.87 5.44
CA GLY A 37 10.44 24.79 6.37
C GLY A 37 8.93 24.70 6.61
N ASP A 38 8.13 25.36 5.78
CA ASP A 38 6.68 25.53 5.91
C ASP A 38 5.86 24.49 5.11
N PHE A 39 6.53 23.52 4.50
CA PHE A 39 5.89 22.47 3.71
C PHE A 39 6.17 21.07 4.28
N ALA A 40 5.13 20.27 4.44
CA ALA A 40 5.20 18.85 4.74
C ALA A 40 4.04 18.12 4.06
N THR A 41 4.27 16.91 3.58
CA THR A 41 3.23 16.10 2.90
C THR A 41 3.51 14.62 3.08
N VAL A 42 2.45 13.81 3.14
CA VAL A 42 2.54 12.35 3.12
C VAL A 42 1.70 11.82 1.96
N PHE A 43 2.32 11.01 1.12
CA PHE A 43 1.63 10.25 0.09
C PHE A 43 1.19 8.90 0.65
N VAL A 44 -0.06 8.49 0.39
CA VAL A 44 -0.53 7.13 0.68
C VAL A 44 -0.80 6.45 -0.66
N ILE A 45 -0.10 5.35 -0.92
CA ILE A 45 -0.24 4.58 -2.17
C ILE A 45 -0.89 3.24 -1.81
N GLU A 46 -2.18 3.13 -2.09
CA GLU A 46 -2.93 1.88 -1.98
C GLU A 46 -2.69 0.98 -3.19
N GLU A 47 -2.79 -0.34 -2.96
CA GLU A 47 -2.53 -1.37 -3.96
C GLU A 47 -1.21 -1.14 -4.72
N ALA A 48 -0.16 -0.78 -3.96
CA ALA A 48 1.10 -0.28 -4.50
C ALA A 48 1.83 -1.26 -5.43
N GLN A 49 1.48 -2.55 -5.42
CA GLN A 49 1.97 -3.51 -6.41
C GLN A 49 1.65 -3.08 -7.85
N TYR A 50 0.58 -2.32 -8.11
CA TYR A 50 0.25 -1.81 -9.45
C TYR A 50 1.10 -0.59 -9.86
N PHE A 51 1.78 0.05 -8.92
CA PHE A 51 2.58 1.26 -9.18
C PHE A 51 4.08 0.98 -9.15
N VAL A 52 4.53 0.09 -8.26
CA VAL A 52 5.95 -0.21 -8.06
C VAL A 52 6.17 -1.72 -7.88
N PRO A 53 5.90 -2.52 -8.93
CA PRO A 53 6.07 -3.95 -8.85
C PRO A 53 7.53 -4.38 -8.73
N GLU A 54 7.75 -5.59 -8.23
CA GLU A 54 9.06 -6.25 -8.30
C GLU A 54 9.47 -6.47 -9.77
N LYS A 55 10.75 -6.24 -10.08
CA LYS A 55 11.24 -6.32 -11.46
C LYS A 55 11.02 -7.72 -12.03
N GLY A 56 10.53 -7.77 -13.27
CA GLY A 56 10.27 -9.04 -13.97
C GLY A 56 8.95 -9.72 -13.59
N LEU A 57 8.20 -9.17 -12.63
CA LEU A 57 6.86 -9.63 -12.32
C LEU A 57 5.87 -9.07 -13.37
N LYS A 58 5.18 -9.95 -14.09
CA LYS A 58 4.16 -9.54 -15.07
C LYS A 58 2.84 -9.29 -14.35
N ILE A 59 2.50 -8.02 -14.18
CA ILE A 59 1.17 -7.60 -13.73
C ILE A 59 0.38 -7.23 -14.99
N GLU A 60 -0.77 -7.86 -15.20
CA GLU A 60 -1.63 -7.61 -16.38
C GLU A 60 -2.35 -6.26 -16.32
N VAL A 61 -2.40 -5.66 -15.12
CA VAL A 61 -3.08 -4.40 -14.82
C VAL A 61 -2.06 -3.27 -14.82
N GLY A 62 -2.12 -2.44 -15.87
CA GLY A 62 -1.29 -1.24 -16.01
C GLY A 62 0.10 -1.51 -16.56
N ASN A 63 0.90 -0.45 -16.67
CA ASN A 63 2.26 -0.56 -17.21
C ASN A 63 3.21 0.43 -16.52
N PRO A 64 3.60 0.14 -15.27
CA PRO A 64 4.36 1.08 -14.45
C PRO A 64 5.75 1.38 -15.03
N GLU A 65 6.38 0.42 -15.72
CA GLU A 65 7.67 0.62 -16.40
C GLU A 65 7.55 1.60 -17.58
N LYS A 66 6.46 1.51 -18.36
CA LYS A 66 6.18 2.41 -19.49
C LYS A 66 5.80 3.80 -19.03
N THR A 67 4.95 3.91 -18.01
CA THR A 67 4.57 5.22 -17.44
C THR A 67 5.73 5.84 -16.67
N GLY A 68 6.65 5.01 -16.16
CA GLY A 68 7.83 5.39 -15.38
C GLY A 68 7.50 5.83 -13.95
N VAL A 69 6.34 5.43 -13.44
CA VAL A 69 5.88 5.76 -12.08
C VAL A 69 6.65 4.96 -11.03
N ASP A 70 7.06 3.74 -11.36
CA ASP A 70 7.90 2.87 -10.53
C ASP A 70 9.20 3.56 -10.11
N LYS A 71 9.93 4.10 -11.09
CA LYS A 71 11.19 4.83 -10.88
C LYS A 71 10.97 6.11 -10.08
N GLN A 72 9.89 6.84 -10.39
CA GLN A 72 9.56 8.08 -9.70
C GLN A 72 9.26 7.83 -8.21
N ILE A 73 8.53 6.76 -7.88
CA ILE A 73 8.22 6.38 -6.49
C ILE A 73 9.48 5.94 -5.76
N ILE A 74 10.32 5.09 -6.38
CA ILE A 74 11.58 4.63 -5.78
C ILE A 74 12.50 5.81 -5.48
N GLU A 75 12.68 6.72 -6.44
CA GLU A 75 13.50 7.92 -6.27
C GLU A 75 12.94 8.84 -5.18
N ALA A 76 11.63 9.08 -5.17
CA ALA A 76 11.00 9.94 -4.19
C ALA A 76 11.09 9.36 -2.78
N ILE A 77 10.84 8.07 -2.58
CA ILE A 77 10.97 7.44 -1.26
C ILE A 77 12.41 7.52 -0.75
N SER A 78 13.40 7.35 -1.63
CA SER A 78 14.81 7.40 -1.23
C SER A 78 15.29 8.80 -0.84
N GLN A 79 14.73 9.87 -1.43
CA GLN A 79 15.30 11.22 -1.31
C GLN A 79 14.39 12.22 -0.60
N ALA A 80 13.07 12.02 -0.61
CA ALA A 80 12.13 13.07 -0.24
C ALA A 80 11.97 13.27 1.28
N GLY A 81 12.42 12.31 2.09
CA GLY A 81 12.41 12.41 3.55
C GLY A 81 13.20 13.61 4.09
N GLY A 82 14.26 14.03 3.39
CA GLY A 82 15.03 15.24 3.74
C GLY A 82 14.30 16.56 3.48
N TYR A 83 13.14 16.51 2.81
CA TYR A 83 12.31 17.66 2.45
C TYR A 83 10.90 17.58 3.08
N ASN A 84 10.75 16.85 4.20
CA ASN A 84 9.47 16.63 4.89
C ASN A 84 8.37 16.01 4.02
N VAL A 85 8.74 15.21 3.02
CA VAL A 85 7.81 14.43 2.21
C VAL A 85 7.94 12.95 2.57
N GLY A 86 6.87 12.38 3.11
CA GLY A 86 6.78 10.98 3.52
C GLY A 86 5.91 10.14 2.60
N PHE A 87 6.03 8.82 2.73
CA PHE A 87 5.24 7.85 1.97
C PHE A 87 4.72 6.75 2.89
N ILE A 88 3.47 6.35 2.66
CA ILE A 88 2.83 5.16 3.24
C ILE A 88 2.47 4.25 2.07
N ILE A 89 3.05 3.05 2.08
CA ILE A 89 2.85 2.06 1.04
C ILE A 89 1.95 0.96 1.61
N VAL A 90 0.80 0.76 0.96
CA VAL A 90 -0.20 -0.22 1.40
C VAL A 90 -0.38 -1.28 0.32
N THR A 91 -0.29 -2.55 0.71
CA THR A 91 -0.50 -3.69 -0.20
C THR A 91 -0.94 -4.93 0.56
N GLN A 92 -1.68 -5.78 -0.14
CA GLN A 92 -2.04 -7.13 0.30
C GLN A 92 -1.00 -8.19 -0.10
N ARG A 93 -0.07 -7.85 -1.02
CA ARG A 93 0.91 -8.78 -1.63
C ARG A 93 2.32 -8.18 -1.60
N PRO A 94 2.96 -8.07 -0.42
CA PRO A 94 4.32 -7.51 -0.32
C PRO A 94 5.36 -8.27 -1.15
N ALA A 95 5.14 -9.54 -1.49
CA ALA A 95 6.01 -10.25 -2.43
C ALA A 95 6.06 -9.61 -3.81
N TYR A 96 5.02 -8.88 -4.22
CA TYR A 96 4.86 -8.33 -5.57
C TYR A 96 5.39 -6.89 -5.68
N ILE A 97 5.77 -6.27 -4.57
CA ILE A 97 6.36 -4.93 -4.54
C ILE A 97 7.87 -5.01 -4.64
N SER A 98 8.46 -3.99 -5.30
CA SER A 98 9.89 -3.78 -5.37
C SER A 98 10.58 -3.88 -4.00
N LYS A 99 11.57 -4.76 -3.88
CA LYS A 99 12.37 -4.91 -2.65
C LYS A 99 13.08 -3.62 -2.25
N SER A 100 13.44 -2.78 -3.22
CA SER A 100 13.99 -1.45 -2.96
C SER A 100 13.04 -0.59 -2.15
N ILE A 101 11.71 -0.71 -2.35
CA ILE A 101 10.74 0.04 -1.55
C ILE A 101 10.67 -0.52 -0.13
N ILE A 102 10.57 -1.85 0.02
CA ILE A 102 10.47 -2.49 1.34
C ILE A 102 11.70 -2.14 2.20
N SER A 103 12.89 -2.14 1.60
CA SER A 103 14.14 -1.79 2.29
C SER A 103 14.29 -0.31 2.65
N GLN A 104 13.50 0.59 2.04
CA GLN A 104 13.47 2.00 2.41
C GLN A 104 12.35 2.32 3.42
N CYS A 105 11.47 1.36 3.70
CA CYS A 105 10.44 1.51 4.72
C CYS A 105 11.06 1.40 6.12
N ASN A 106 11.27 2.56 6.75
CA ASN A 106 11.81 2.66 8.10
C ASN A 106 10.84 2.22 9.21
N THR A 107 9.57 1.99 8.87
CA THR A 107 8.53 1.52 9.78
C THR A 107 7.63 0.56 9.01
N ILE A 108 7.31 -0.56 9.62
CA ILE A 108 6.43 -1.57 9.04
C ILE A 108 5.33 -1.89 10.04
N ALA A 109 4.10 -1.91 9.54
CA ALA A 109 2.94 -2.48 10.20
C ALA A 109 2.47 -3.66 9.36
N ALA A 110 2.76 -4.87 9.82
CA ALA A 110 2.39 -6.10 9.14
C ALA A 110 1.15 -6.72 9.79
N PHE A 111 0.09 -6.87 9.00
CA PHE A 111 -1.12 -7.59 9.38
C PHE A 111 -0.95 -9.09 9.13
N ARG A 112 -2.00 -9.87 9.35
CA ARG A 112 -2.01 -11.31 9.05
C ARG A 112 -1.56 -11.58 7.60
N LEU A 113 -0.43 -12.28 7.45
CA LEU A 113 0.11 -12.73 6.17
C LEU A 113 0.22 -14.26 6.18
N MET A 114 -0.58 -14.92 5.34
CA MET A 114 -0.62 -16.39 5.28
C MET A 114 0.38 -16.99 4.29
N ALA A 115 0.74 -16.24 3.25
CA ALA A 115 1.59 -16.74 2.19
C ALA A 115 3.08 -16.59 2.55
N GLY A 116 3.84 -17.68 2.48
CA GLY A 116 5.25 -17.69 2.89
C GLY A 116 6.14 -16.72 2.10
N ASN A 117 5.86 -16.53 0.81
CA ASN A 117 6.55 -15.54 -0.03
C ASN A 117 6.30 -14.09 0.42
N ASP A 118 5.09 -13.77 0.89
CA ASP A 118 4.75 -12.45 1.40
C ASP A 118 5.41 -12.19 2.76
N GLN A 119 5.45 -13.21 3.63
CA GLN A 119 6.19 -13.15 4.90
C GLN A 119 7.69 -12.94 4.65
N GLU A 120 8.28 -13.74 3.76
CA GLU A 120 9.68 -13.68 3.39
C GLU A 120 10.05 -12.31 2.81
N ALA A 121 9.19 -11.73 1.97
CA ALA A 121 9.39 -10.41 1.41
C ALA A 121 9.50 -9.31 2.47
N ILE A 122 8.74 -9.39 3.55
CA ILE A 122 8.81 -8.41 4.64
C ILE A 122 10.01 -8.70 5.55
N ILE A 123 10.25 -9.96 5.89
CA ILE A 123 11.30 -10.34 6.86
C ILE A 123 12.70 -10.13 6.28
N LYS A 124 12.94 -10.57 5.04
CA LYS A 124 14.28 -10.50 4.44
C LYS A 124 14.72 -9.08 4.06
N TYR A 125 13.76 -8.22 3.74
CA TYR A 125 14.05 -6.91 3.17
C TYR A 125 13.76 -5.76 4.13
N SER A 126 13.40 -6.05 5.38
CA SER A 126 13.30 -5.07 6.46
C SER A 126 14.39 -5.26 7.52
N GLU A 127 14.87 -4.16 8.08
CA GLU A 127 16.04 -4.12 8.97
C GLU A 127 15.85 -4.90 10.29
N TYR A 128 14.60 -5.05 10.75
CA TYR A 128 14.27 -5.70 12.03
C TYR A 128 13.63 -7.08 11.86
N GLY A 129 13.63 -7.64 10.65
CA GLY A 129 13.07 -8.96 10.37
C GLY A 129 13.88 -10.07 11.04
N SER A 130 13.38 -10.62 12.14
CA SER A 130 13.90 -11.90 12.67
C SER A 130 13.19 -13.07 12.00
N GLU A 131 13.89 -14.19 11.79
CA GLU A 131 13.26 -15.42 11.25
C GLU A 131 12.06 -15.86 12.10
N ARG A 132 12.06 -15.57 13.40
CA ARG A 132 10.93 -15.91 14.28
C ARG A 132 9.64 -15.18 13.92
N MET A 133 9.71 -14.03 13.23
CA MET A 133 8.52 -13.27 12.85
C MET A 133 7.65 -13.99 11.81
N SER A 134 8.22 -14.85 10.96
CA SER A 134 7.43 -15.60 9.98
C SER A 134 6.44 -16.55 10.65
N ASP A 135 6.77 -17.05 11.84
CA ASP A 135 5.91 -17.97 12.58
C ASP A 135 4.72 -17.24 13.23
N TYR A 136 4.88 -15.95 13.54
CA TYR A 136 3.83 -15.13 14.18
C TYR A 136 2.86 -14.50 13.17
N LEU A 137 3.34 -14.08 12.00
CA LEU A 137 2.51 -13.36 11.00
C LEU A 137 1.23 -14.12 10.58
N PRO A 138 1.21 -15.45 10.41
CA PRO A 138 -0.03 -16.21 10.14
C PRO A 138 -1.02 -16.20 11.29
N GLY A 139 -0.54 -16.08 12.52
CA GLY A 139 -1.32 -16.25 13.74
C GLY A 139 -2.01 -14.97 14.25
N LEU A 140 -1.67 -13.80 13.71
CA LEU A 140 -2.28 -12.52 14.09
C LEU A 140 -3.79 -12.56 13.92
N ALA A 141 -4.55 -12.07 14.90
CA ALA A 141 -6.01 -11.94 14.81
C ALA A 141 -6.43 -10.80 13.85
N ASP A 142 -7.72 -10.72 13.55
CA ASP A 142 -8.24 -9.58 12.80
C ASP A 142 -8.07 -8.32 13.67
N HIS A 143 -7.66 -7.20 13.07
CA HIS A 143 -7.29 -5.96 13.77
C HIS A 143 -6.04 -6.04 14.63
N GLU A 144 -5.27 -7.12 14.56
CA GLU A 144 -3.92 -7.16 15.11
C GLU A 144 -2.87 -6.88 14.02
N ALA A 145 -1.82 -6.16 14.41
CA ALA A 145 -0.66 -5.92 13.57
C ALA A 145 0.62 -6.07 14.36
N LEU A 146 1.65 -6.63 13.72
CA LEU A 146 3.02 -6.59 14.19
C LEU A 146 3.66 -5.29 13.68
N ILE A 147 4.11 -4.43 14.59
CA ILE A 147 4.72 -3.14 14.27
C ILE A 147 6.17 -3.09 14.72
N TRP A 148 7.04 -2.54 13.88
CA TRP A 148 8.43 -2.25 14.21
C TRP A 148 8.99 -1.09 13.36
N GLY A 149 10.19 -0.63 13.75
CA GLY A 149 10.89 0.47 13.09
C GLY A 149 10.74 1.80 13.81
N MET A 150 11.12 2.90 13.15
CA MET A 150 11.31 4.21 13.78
C MET A 150 10.07 4.82 14.46
N ALA A 151 8.87 4.49 13.99
CA ALA A 151 7.63 4.98 14.62
C ALA A 151 7.26 4.21 15.90
N SER A 152 7.89 3.05 16.15
CA SER A 152 7.67 2.28 17.38
C SER A 152 8.37 2.95 18.56
N PRO A 153 7.73 3.10 19.73
CA PRO A 153 8.37 3.64 20.93
C PRO A 153 9.41 2.69 21.53
N VAL A 154 9.47 1.43 21.05
CA VAL A 154 10.40 0.40 21.52
C VAL A 154 11.22 -0.17 20.35
N PRO A 155 12.47 -0.59 20.59
CA PRO A 155 13.41 -1.01 19.54
C PRO A 155 13.22 -2.46 19.05
N PHE A 156 12.09 -3.10 19.38
CA PHE A 156 11.78 -4.48 19.02
C PHE A 156 10.34 -4.59 18.50
N PRO A 157 10.02 -5.63 17.70
CA PRO A 157 8.67 -5.83 17.19
C PRO A 157 7.63 -5.98 18.31
N VAL A 158 6.51 -5.29 18.19
CA VAL A 158 5.38 -5.35 19.12
C VAL A 158 4.10 -5.70 18.39
N THR A 159 3.27 -6.52 19.01
CA THR A 159 1.90 -6.74 18.54
C THR A 159 1.00 -5.65 19.12
N VAL A 160 0.22 -5.01 18.25
CA VAL A 160 -0.76 -4.01 18.64
C VAL A 160 -2.14 -4.43 18.16
N GLU A 161 -3.16 -4.04 18.93
CA GLU A 161 -4.56 -4.16 18.54
C GLU A 161 -5.06 -2.80 18.05
N ILE A 162 -5.77 -2.80 16.93
CA ILE A 162 -6.24 -1.59 16.25
C ILE A 162 -7.70 -1.36 16.60
N ASP A 163 -7.95 -0.25 17.27
CA ASP A 163 -9.30 0.23 17.57
C ASP A 163 -9.93 0.87 16.32
N VAL A 164 -10.87 0.17 15.69
CA VAL A 164 -11.58 0.64 14.49
C VAL A 164 -12.74 1.54 14.88
N LYS A 165 -12.55 2.85 14.70
CA LYS A 165 -13.57 3.87 15.01
C LYS A 165 -14.51 4.15 13.86
N ASP A 166 -14.02 4.07 12.62
CA ASP A 166 -14.78 4.34 11.41
C ASP A 166 -14.51 3.24 10.37
N TYR A 167 -15.58 2.75 9.74
CA TYR A 167 -15.47 1.85 8.59
C TYR A 167 -15.55 2.66 7.29
N PRO A 168 -14.72 2.34 6.27
CA PRO A 168 -14.77 3.06 5.00
C PRO A 168 -16.15 2.93 4.35
N SER A 169 -16.63 4.04 3.80
CA SER A 169 -17.97 4.22 3.21
C SER A 169 -18.25 3.31 2.01
N LYS A 170 -17.23 2.58 1.52
CA LYS A 170 -17.33 1.55 0.48
C LYS A 170 -17.29 0.14 1.08
N THR A 171 -18.20 -0.18 1.98
CA THR A 171 -18.74 -1.55 2.09
C THR A 171 -19.97 -1.66 1.19
N GLY A 172 -19.74 -1.49 -0.11
CA GLY A 172 -20.70 -1.92 -1.11
C GLY A 172 -20.89 -3.42 -0.96
N VAL A 173 -21.98 -3.81 -0.31
CA VAL A 173 -22.61 -5.14 -0.44
C VAL A 173 -21.61 -6.29 -0.35
N THR A 174 -21.39 -6.81 0.86
CA THR A 174 -20.55 -7.99 1.11
C THR A 174 -20.72 -9.04 0.02
N ALA A 175 -19.65 -9.73 -0.40
CA ALA A 175 -19.69 -10.71 -1.49
C ALA A 175 -20.87 -11.70 -1.38
N LYS A 176 -21.25 -12.08 -0.15
CA LYS A 176 -22.45 -12.86 0.17
C LYS A 176 -23.75 -12.19 -0.31
N VAL A 177 -23.97 -10.92 0.04
CA VAL A 177 -25.16 -10.16 -0.37
C VAL A 177 -25.15 -9.92 -1.89
N SER A 178 -23.97 -9.74 -2.49
CA SER A 178 -23.82 -9.65 -3.95
C SER A 178 -24.19 -10.98 -4.64
N TRP A 179 -23.81 -12.10 -4.05
CA TRP A 179 -24.16 -13.45 -4.50
C TRP A 179 -25.65 -13.77 -4.34
N GLU A 180 -26.26 -13.34 -3.23
CA GLU A 180 -27.70 -13.48 -2.98
C GLU A 180 -28.51 -12.65 -3.98
N ARG A 181 -28.09 -11.42 -4.27
CA ARG A 181 -28.69 -10.58 -5.32
C ARG A 181 -28.58 -11.21 -6.71
N MET A 182 -27.44 -11.82 -7.04
CA MET A 182 -27.27 -12.56 -8.30
C MET A 182 -28.21 -13.78 -8.38
N LYS A 183 -28.34 -14.55 -7.30
CA LYS A 183 -29.29 -15.68 -7.25
C LYS A 183 -30.74 -15.24 -7.46
N ILE A 184 -31.16 -14.13 -6.83
CA ILE A 184 -32.51 -13.58 -7.01
C ILE A 184 -32.74 -13.16 -8.47
N LYS A 185 -31.78 -12.46 -9.08
CA LYS A 185 -31.85 -12.04 -10.50
C LYS A 185 -31.99 -13.22 -11.46
N THR A 186 -31.19 -14.28 -11.26
CA THR A 186 -31.25 -15.51 -12.08
C THR A 186 -32.57 -16.28 -11.90
N SER A 187 -33.18 -16.18 -10.71
CA SER A 187 -34.48 -16.80 -10.41
C SER A 187 -35.63 -16.08 -11.11
N SER A 188 -35.62 -14.75 -11.13
CA SER A 188 -36.61 -13.92 -11.84
C SER A 188 -36.54 -14.05 -13.37
N LEU A 189 -35.38 -14.43 -13.93
CA LEU A 189 -35.21 -14.74 -15.36
C LEU A 189 -35.79 -16.09 -15.77
N LYS A 190 -36.01 -17.02 -14.82
CA LYS A 190 -36.57 -18.35 -15.09
C LYS A 190 -38.11 -18.43 -15.03
N ILE A 191 -38.80 -17.34 -14.64
CA ILE A 191 -40.27 -17.31 -14.46
C ILE A 191 -40.99 -16.71 -15.70
N GLN A 192 -40.27 -16.41 -16.79
CA GLN A 192 -40.86 -15.88 -18.04
C GLN A 192 -41.03 -16.92 -19.16
N HIS A 193 -41.17 -18.21 -18.84
CA HIS A 193 -41.61 -19.23 -19.79
C HIS A 193 -42.83 -20.00 -19.25
#